data_AF-A0A3R8VNI6-F1
#
_entry.id   AF-A0A3R8VNI6-F1
#
_cell.length_a   1.000
_cell.length_b   1.000
_cell.length_c   1.000
_cell.angle_alpha   90.00
_cell.angle_beta   90.00
_cell.angle_gamma   90.00
#
_symmetry.space_group_name_H-M   'P 1'
#
loop_
_entity.id
_entity.type
_entity.pdbx_description
1 polymer ?
#
loop_
_entity_poly.entity_id
_entity_poly.type
_entity_poly.pdbx_seq_one_letter_code
_entity_poly.pdbx_strand_id
1 'polypeptide(L)'
;MLTTAGRILAAEGSALTLQAAIRSSVGALGSVASGFLVGVGALVYSSELGNGELPERYALSLPLSELGELSVSAQNTGTVEVPVRLGFRPSVDEQTEVIAIPADGVHVSSSVRVITATYDAARNVYSASTPDDPERTLIWTPIVHPGDSSTALPVESPPAPVYEGATFVPSEGRIDTYPELADARIDDYIFVFPADSGLPPLYVVFRSRRDMPGAASGEGQDVLTGWLGLTEGEGAPIPKQIADQLRGRTFSSFSQFRGVFWKLVAADEMLVPQFSILNLDRMRRGYSPVVTEDQRVGRREVLEIHHINHISKGGGGL
;
A
#
# COMPACT_ATOMS: atom_id res chain seq x y z
N MET A 1 -11.86 -2.70 -14.22
CA MET A 1 -10.76 -2.89 -15.19
C MET A 1 -9.80 -1.74 -15.04
N LEU A 2 -8.54 -1.99 -14.68
CA LEU A 2 -7.50 -0.99 -14.92
C LEU A 2 -7.17 -1.06 -16.42
N THR A 3 -7.78 -0.20 -17.22
CA THR A 3 -7.26 0.13 -18.54
C THR A 3 -6.32 1.30 -18.34
N THR A 4 -5.08 1.02 -18.00
CA THR A 4 -4.05 2.04 -17.90
C THR A 4 -2.97 1.61 -18.87
N ALA A 5 -2.85 2.39 -19.95
CA ALA A 5 -1.68 2.34 -20.81
C ALA A 5 -0.46 2.27 -19.90
N GLY A 6 0.35 1.22 -20.08
CA GLY A 6 1.56 1.02 -19.31
C GLY A 6 2.36 2.32 -19.34
N ARG A 7 2.80 2.74 -18.15
CA ARG A 7 3.38 4.04 -17.78
C ARG A 7 2.33 5.06 -17.34
N ILE A 8 2.28 5.32 -16.03
CA ILE A 8 2.11 6.70 -15.58
C ILE A 8 3.38 7.42 -16.07
N LEU A 9 3.34 7.91 -17.32
CA LEU A 9 4.27 8.94 -17.77
C LEU A 9 3.84 10.19 -17.02
N ALA A 10 4.33 10.36 -15.81
CA ALA A 10 4.66 11.70 -15.38
C ALA A 10 5.52 12.26 -16.54
N ALA A 11 5.12 13.38 -17.15
CA ALA A 11 5.78 14.00 -18.30
C ALA A 11 7.30 13.78 -18.20
N GLU A 12 8.00 13.32 -19.23
CA GLU A 12 9.33 12.67 -19.12
C GLU A 12 10.34 13.32 -18.14
N GLY A 13 10.28 14.64 -17.92
CA GLY A 13 11.02 15.34 -16.85
C GLY A 13 10.62 14.97 -15.41
N SER A 14 9.33 14.82 -15.09
CA SER A 14 8.77 14.45 -13.78
C SER A 14 9.11 13.00 -13.37
N ALA A 15 9.25 12.09 -14.33
CA ALA A 15 9.65 10.71 -14.05
C ALA A 15 11.13 10.62 -13.65
N LEU A 16 12.00 11.39 -14.33
CA LEU A 16 13.42 11.48 -14.02
C LEU A 16 13.68 12.17 -12.67
N THR A 17 12.94 13.23 -12.35
CA THR A 17 13.06 13.89 -11.04
C THR A 17 12.62 12.99 -9.90
N LEU A 18 11.56 12.19 -10.09
CA LEU A 18 11.11 11.20 -9.13
C LEU A 18 12.15 10.09 -8.90
N GLN A 19 12.70 9.52 -9.98
CA GLN A 19 13.77 8.51 -9.87
C GLN A 19 14.99 9.08 -9.15
N ALA A 20 15.41 10.29 -9.50
CA ALA A 20 16.53 10.95 -8.84
C ALA A 20 16.27 11.20 -7.34
N ALA A 21 15.07 11.65 -6.98
CA ALA A 21 14.67 11.84 -5.59
C ALA A 21 14.67 10.51 -4.82
N ILE A 22 14.09 9.44 -5.40
CA ILE A 22 14.08 8.10 -4.79
C ILE A 22 15.51 7.59 -4.59
N ARG A 23 16.37 7.64 -5.62
CA ARG A 23 17.78 7.23 -5.49
C ARG A 23 18.50 8.00 -4.39
N SER A 24 18.28 9.31 -4.32
CA SER A 24 18.88 10.14 -3.28
C SER A 24 18.43 9.73 -1.88
N SER A 25 17.12 9.48 -1.69
CA SER A 25 16.57 9.01 -0.42
C SER A 25 17.08 7.62 -0.05
N VAL A 26 17.15 6.67 -1.00
CA VAL A 26 17.70 5.33 -0.79
C VAL A 26 19.18 5.42 -0.38
N GLY A 27 19.96 6.25 -1.06
CA GLY A 27 21.37 6.49 -0.72
C GLY A 27 21.54 7.11 0.68
N ALA A 28 20.70 8.08 1.05
CA ALA A 28 20.72 8.69 2.38
C ALA A 28 20.42 7.64 3.48
N LEU A 29 19.39 6.81 3.28
CA LEU A 29 18.97 5.78 4.23
C LEU A 29 20.01 4.68 4.44
N GLY A 30 20.85 4.38 3.44
CA GLY A 30 21.96 3.43 3.59
C GLY A 30 22.99 3.83 4.65
N SER A 31 22.97 5.08 5.14
CA SER A 31 23.90 5.60 6.15
C SER A 31 23.30 5.75 7.56
N VAL A 32 22.00 5.49 7.73
CA VAL A 32 21.25 5.76 8.98
C VAL A 32 20.87 4.46 9.69
N ALA A 33 20.84 4.48 11.04
CA ALA A 33 20.37 3.35 11.85
C ALA A 33 18.86 3.08 11.65
N SER A 34 18.36 1.93 12.13
CA SER A 34 16.93 1.59 12.11
C SER A 34 16.05 2.64 12.79
N GLY A 35 14.84 2.88 12.27
CA GLY A 35 13.83 3.73 12.93
C GLY A 35 13.60 5.12 12.32
N PHE A 36 14.06 5.35 11.09
CA PHE A 36 13.86 6.59 10.35
C PHE A 36 13.12 6.33 9.02
N LEU A 37 12.47 7.35 8.47
CA LEU A 37 11.92 7.34 7.11
C LEU A 37 12.18 8.69 6.44
N VAL A 38 12.28 8.67 5.11
CA VAL A 38 12.62 9.85 4.30
C VAL A 38 11.44 10.19 3.40
N GLY A 39 10.87 11.38 3.55
CA GLY A 39 9.93 11.93 2.58
C GLY A 39 10.65 12.18 1.25
N VAL A 40 10.14 11.59 0.17
CA VAL A 40 10.74 11.69 -1.18
C VAL A 40 10.13 12.84 -1.97
N GLY A 41 8.84 13.09 -1.77
CA GLY A 41 8.10 14.18 -2.40
C GLY A 41 6.59 13.95 -2.36
N ALA A 42 5.83 14.92 -2.89
CA ALA A 42 4.38 14.87 -2.95
C ALA A 42 3.89 14.55 -4.38
N LEU A 43 2.87 13.71 -4.48
CA LEU A 43 2.06 13.54 -5.68
C LEU A 43 0.93 14.55 -5.66
N VAL A 44 0.93 15.44 -6.66
CA VAL A 44 -0.09 16.47 -6.89
C VAL A 44 -0.95 16.07 -8.07
N TYR A 45 -2.21 15.75 -7.81
CA TYR A 45 -3.16 15.36 -8.86
C TYR A 45 -3.79 16.60 -9.49
N SER A 46 -3.82 16.67 -10.83
CA SER A 46 -4.70 17.61 -11.52
C SER A 46 -6.15 17.15 -11.31
N SER A 47 -7.03 18.07 -10.91
CA SER A 47 -8.43 17.82 -10.54
C SER A 47 -9.33 17.41 -11.73
N GLU A 48 -8.79 17.29 -12.94
CA GLU A 48 -9.58 17.20 -14.16
C GLU A 48 -9.79 15.75 -14.65
N LEU A 49 -10.26 14.88 -13.76
CA LEU A 49 -11.31 13.97 -14.20
C LEU A 49 -12.55 14.87 -14.28
N GLY A 50 -13.15 15.05 -15.46
CA GLY A 50 -14.27 15.99 -15.72
C GLY A 50 -15.55 15.79 -14.88
N ASN A 51 -15.48 15.00 -13.79
CA ASN A 51 -16.48 14.78 -12.76
C ASN A 51 -16.02 15.22 -11.35
N GLY A 52 -14.82 15.80 -11.18
CA GLY A 52 -14.32 16.31 -9.90
C GLY A 52 -13.93 15.23 -8.88
N GLU A 53 -13.84 13.96 -9.28
CA GLU A 53 -13.37 12.89 -8.41
C GLU A 53 -11.84 12.76 -8.51
N LEU A 54 -11.15 12.76 -7.36
CA LEU A 54 -9.73 12.39 -7.30
C LEU A 54 -9.57 10.93 -7.76
N PRO A 55 -8.46 10.55 -8.41
CA PRO A 55 -8.20 9.14 -8.69
C PRO A 55 -8.16 8.34 -7.39
N GLU A 56 -9.23 7.58 -7.11
CA GLU A 56 -9.29 6.74 -5.91
C GLU A 56 -8.20 5.64 -5.92
N ARG A 57 -7.66 5.35 -7.11
CA ARG A 57 -6.69 4.30 -7.38
C ARG A 57 -5.47 4.88 -8.09
N TYR A 58 -4.33 4.86 -7.40
CA TYR A 58 -3.04 5.22 -7.97
C TYR A 58 -1.96 4.23 -7.54
N ALA A 59 -0.90 4.17 -8.34
CA ALA A 59 0.28 3.38 -8.09
C ALA A 59 1.52 4.15 -8.55
N LEU A 60 2.67 3.84 -7.97
CA LEU A 60 3.98 4.30 -8.41
C LEU A 60 4.75 3.09 -8.94
N SER A 61 5.30 3.20 -10.14
CA SER A 61 6.09 2.17 -10.81
C SER A 61 7.45 2.72 -11.20
N LEU A 62 8.51 1.96 -10.91
CA LEU A 62 9.88 2.32 -11.26
C LEU A 62 10.72 1.06 -11.52
N PRO A 63 11.82 1.13 -12.29
CA PRO A 63 12.76 0.01 -12.42
C PRO A 63 13.25 -0.45 -11.04
N LEU A 64 13.39 -1.75 -10.82
CA LEU A 64 13.85 -2.28 -9.54
C LEU A 64 15.27 -1.80 -9.17
N SER A 65 16.10 -1.55 -10.19
CA SER A 65 17.47 -1.03 -10.04
C SER A 65 17.56 0.30 -9.30
N GLU A 66 16.47 1.07 -9.25
CA GLU A 66 16.38 2.31 -8.49
C GLU A 66 16.48 2.12 -6.97
N LEU A 67 16.12 0.92 -6.48
CA LEU A 67 16.24 0.55 -5.06
C LEU A 67 17.60 -0.05 -4.70
N GLY A 68 18.47 -0.24 -5.70
CA GLY A 68 19.79 -0.85 -5.55
C GLY A 68 20.02 -1.99 -6.55
N GLU A 69 21.22 -2.55 -6.51
CA GLU A 69 21.63 -3.68 -7.35
C GLU A 69 21.03 -4.99 -6.82
N LEU A 70 19.82 -5.33 -7.29
CA LEU A 70 19.08 -6.52 -6.88
C LEU A 70 18.96 -7.51 -8.05
N SER A 71 19.42 -8.74 -7.86
CA SER A 71 19.32 -9.80 -8.84
C SER A 71 17.96 -10.51 -8.75
N VAL A 72 17.04 -10.20 -9.66
CA VAL A 72 15.75 -10.88 -9.79
C VAL A 72 15.46 -11.26 -11.25
N SER A 73 14.77 -12.38 -11.45
CA SER A 73 14.42 -12.91 -12.75
C SER A 73 13.02 -13.54 -12.72
N ALA A 74 12.47 -13.88 -13.88
CA ALA A 74 11.20 -14.63 -14.00
C ALA A 74 11.23 -16.03 -13.35
N GLN A 75 12.40 -16.54 -12.97
CA GLN A 75 12.54 -17.81 -12.23
C GLN A 75 12.40 -17.61 -10.70
N ASN A 76 12.45 -16.37 -10.22
CA ASN A 76 12.26 -16.07 -8.80
C ASN A 76 10.78 -16.20 -8.45
N THR A 77 10.44 -17.21 -7.64
CA THR A 77 9.10 -17.38 -7.07
C THR A 77 9.11 -17.00 -5.59
N GLY A 78 8.10 -16.27 -5.12
CA GLY A 78 7.95 -15.94 -3.70
C GLY A 78 8.31 -14.49 -3.41
N THR A 79 9.38 -14.27 -2.63
CA THR A 79 9.78 -12.93 -2.17
C THR A 79 11.25 -12.62 -2.46
N VAL A 80 11.56 -11.34 -2.62
CA VAL A 80 12.91 -10.79 -2.72
C VAL A 80 13.11 -9.77 -1.61
N GLU A 81 14.27 -9.80 -0.97
CA GLU A 81 14.64 -8.83 0.05
C GLU A 81 15.07 -7.52 -0.62
N VAL A 82 14.46 -6.42 -0.20
CA VAL A 82 14.82 -5.06 -0.63
C VAL A 82 15.30 -4.26 0.58
N PRO A 83 16.31 -3.39 0.42
CA PRO A 83 16.85 -2.59 1.53
C PRO A 83 15.93 -1.43 1.92
N VAL A 84 15.13 -0.94 0.97
CA VAL A 84 14.21 0.19 1.14
C VAL A 84 12.89 -0.16 0.46
N ARG A 85 11.79 0.13 1.15
CA ARG A 85 10.43 0.04 0.60
C ARG A 85 9.83 1.42 0.47
N LEU A 86 8.94 1.59 -0.50
CA LEU A 86 8.19 2.82 -0.68
C LEU A 86 6.78 2.65 -0.13
N GLY A 87 6.19 3.76 0.28
CA GLY A 87 4.80 3.82 0.72
C GLY A 87 4.19 5.17 0.40
N PHE A 88 2.88 5.25 0.63
CA PHE A 88 2.14 6.50 0.55
C PHE A 88 1.65 6.90 1.92
N ARG A 89 1.74 8.20 2.23
CA ARG A 89 1.21 8.78 3.46
C ARG A 89 0.36 10.00 3.11
N PRO A 90 -0.81 10.19 3.76
CA PRO A 90 -1.54 11.45 3.65
C PRO A 90 -0.69 12.61 4.19
N SER A 91 -0.57 13.69 3.42
CA SER A 91 0.06 14.93 3.87
C SER A 91 -0.98 15.89 4.47
N VAL A 92 -0.50 16.89 5.21
CA VAL A 92 -1.32 17.93 5.87
C VAL A 92 -2.14 18.74 4.86
N ASP A 93 -1.62 18.90 3.64
CA ASP A 93 -2.25 19.70 2.57
C ASP A 93 -3.14 18.87 1.62
N GLU A 94 -3.68 17.73 2.10
CA GLU A 94 -4.50 16.78 1.33
C GLU A 94 -3.79 16.13 0.13
N GLN A 95 -2.49 16.40 -0.04
CA GLN A 95 -1.64 15.74 -1.02
C GLN A 95 -1.18 14.37 -0.52
N THR A 96 -0.79 13.48 -1.45
CA THR A 96 -0.18 12.20 -1.09
C THR A 96 1.33 12.34 -1.07
N GLU A 97 1.97 12.14 0.08
CA GLU A 97 3.43 12.08 0.19
C GLU A 97 3.92 10.66 -0.15
N VAL A 98 4.95 10.57 -0.99
CA VAL A 98 5.73 9.35 -1.23
C VAL A 98 6.84 9.31 -0.19
N ILE A 99 6.92 8.22 0.54
CA ILE A 99 7.93 8.01 1.59
C ILE A 99 8.80 6.80 1.25
N ALA A 100 10.09 6.93 1.51
CA ALA A 100 11.08 5.85 1.47
C ALA A 100 11.39 5.38 2.88
N ILE A 101 11.38 4.07 3.08
CA ILE A 101 11.41 3.45 4.39
C ILE A 101 12.48 2.35 4.41
N PRO A 102 13.49 2.41 5.30
CA PRO A 102 14.42 1.31 5.51
C PRO A 102 13.67 0.05 5.90
N ALA A 103 13.95 -1.04 5.21
CA ALA A 103 13.39 -2.33 5.52
C ALA A 103 14.44 -3.18 6.23
N ASP A 104 14.38 -3.18 7.56
CA ASP A 104 15.36 -3.83 8.44
C ASP A 104 14.95 -5.25 8.87
N GLY A 105 13.80 -5.73 8.40
CA GLY A 105 13.23 -7.02 8.75
C GLY A 105 12.60 -7.07 10.15
N VAL A 106 12.77 -6.05 10.97
CA VAL A 106 12.30 -5.98 12.37
C VAL A 106 11.10 -5.05 12.49
N HIS A 107 11.26 -3.79 12.09
CA HIS A 107 10.20 -2.78 12.09
C HIS A 107 9.44 -2.79 10.77
N VAL A 108 10.15 -3.02 9.66
CA VAL A 108 9.58 -3.13 8.32
C VAL A 108 10.19 -4.34 7.65
N SER A 109 9.31 -5.27 7.24
CA SER A 109 9.73 -6.45 6.49
C SER A 109 10.45 -6.03 5.22
N SER A 110 11.64 -6.58 4.98
CA SER A 110 12.43 -6.42 3.75
C SER A 110 11.93 -7.30 2.61
N SER A 111 11.13 -8.32 2.90
CA SER A 111 10.57 -9.23 1.90
C SER A 111 9.45 -8.58 1.07
N VAL A 112 9.65 -8.50 -0.24
CA VAL A 112 8.67 -8.02 -1.23
C VAL A 112 8.29 -9.14 -2.17
N ARG A 113 6.99 -9.30 -2.47
CA ARG A 113 6.49 -10.39 -3.32
C ARG A 113 6.85 -10.17 -4.79
N VAL A 114 7.26 -11.24 -5.43
CA VAL A 114 7.57 -11.27 -6.87
C VAL A 114 6.42 -11.90 -7.64
N ILE A 115 5.94 -11.21 -8.68
CA ILE A 115 4.93 -11.70 -9.61
C ILE A 115 5.53 -11.74 -11.00
N THR A 116 5.40 -12.89 -11.67
CA THR A 116 5.82 -13.03 -13.06
C THR A 116 4.70 -12.59 -13.99
N ALA A 117 5.01 -11.65 -14.88
CA ALA A 117 4.11 -11.23 -15.94
C ALA A 117 4.08 -12.27 -17.07
N THR A 118 2.89 -12.48 -17.61
CA THR A 118 2.62 -13.43 -18.69
C THR A 118 2.33 -12.68 -19.98
N TYR A 119 2.88 -13.14 -21.10
CA TYR A 119 2.61 -12.54 -22.40
C TYR A 119 1.26 -13.05 -22.94
N ASP A 120 0.38 -12.12 -23.26
CA ASP A 120 -0.85 -12.35 -23.98
C ASP A 120 -0.65 -12.04 -25.46
N ALA A 121 -0.47 -13.07 -26.28
CA ALA A 121 -0.24 -12.96 -27.71
C ALA A 121 -1.45 -12.38 -28.47
N ALA A 122 -2.68 -12.54 -27.97
CA ALA A 122 -3.87 -12.03 -28.64
C ALA A 122 -4.00 -10.51 -28.48
N ARG A 123 -3.54 -9.99 -27.33
CA ARG A 123 -3.58 -8.56 -27.01
C ARG A 123 -2.24 -7.85 -27.22
N ASN A 124 -1.18 -8.60 -27.50
CA ASN A 124 0.20 -8.13 -27.62
C ASN A 124 0.65 -7.32 -26.38
N VAL A 125 0.38 -7.85 -25.19
CA VAL A 125 0.72 -7.21 -23.91
C VAL A 125 1.22 -8.22 -22.90
N TYR A 126 2.05 -7.77 -21.97
CA TYR A 126 2.32 -8.51 -20.74
C TYR A 126 1.26 -8.18 -19.70
N SER A 127 0.81 -9.17 -18.94
CA SER A 127 -0.16 -8.99 -17.86
C SER A 127 0.20 -9.79 -16.61
N ALA A 128 -0.16 -9.25 -15.45
CA ALA A 128 0.01 -9.91 -14.16
C ALA A 128 -1.15 -9.56 -13.24
N SER A 129 -1.61 -10.53 -12.46
CA SER A 129 -2.58 -10.33 -11.37
C SER A 129 -1.90 -10.50 -10.02
N THR A 130 -2.21 -9.61 -9.07
CA THR A 130 -1.78 -9.79 -7.68
C THR A 130 -2.58 -10.91 -7.02
N PRO A 131 -1.97 -11.70 -6.11
CA PRO A 131 -2.65 -12.83 -5.43
C PRO A 131 -3.61 -12.37 -4.32
N ASP A 132 -3.95 -11.09 -4.30
CA ASP A 132 -4.74 -10.49 -3.23
C ASP A 132 -6.24 -10.63 -3.46
N ASP A 133 -7.03 -10.31 -2.44
CA ASP A 133 -8.47 -10.11 -2.55
C ASP A 133 -8.86 -8.65 -2.18
N PRO A 134 -9.44 -7.85 -3.11
CA PRO A 134 -9.59 -8.15 -4.53
C PRO A 134 -8.25 -8.14 -5.26
N GLU A 135 -8.15 -8.92 -6.34
CA GLU A 135 -6.97 -8.96 -7.20
C GLU A 135 -6.81 -7.64 -7.98
N ARG A 136 -5.56 -7.28 -8.28
CA ARG A 136 -5.26 -6.16 -9.18
C ARG A 136 -4.55 -6.70 -10.41
N THR A 137 -5.13 -6.46 -11.59
CA THR A 137 -4.49 -6.79 -12.87
C THR A 137 -3.75 -5.59 -13.44
N LEU A 138 -2.50 -5.80 -13.81
CA LEU A 138 -1.62 -4.83 -14.46
C LEU A 138 -1.31 -5.30 -15.87
N ILE A 139 -1.14 -4.33 -16.78
CA ILE A 139 -0.89 -4.55 -18.20
C ILE A 139 0.28 -3.67 -18.64
N TRP A 140 1.23 -4.24 -19.36
CA TRP A 140 2.38 -3.54 -19.92
C TRP A 140 2.50 -3.83 -21.41
N THR A 141 2.78 -2.79 -22.18
CA THR A 141 3.06 -2.92 -23.62
C THR A 141 4.55 -3.22 -23.81
N PRO A 142 4.93 -4.25 -24.57
CA PRO A 142 6.33 -4.55 -24.86
C PRO A 142 7.00 -3.42 -25.63
N ILE A 143 8.31 -3.22 -25.41
CA ILE A 143 9.15 -2.34 -26.25
C ILE A 143 9.70 -3.13 -27.45
N VAL A 144 9.82 -4.45 -27.32
CA VAL A 144 10.30 -5.38 -28.36
C VAL A 144 9.28 -6.51 -28.49
N HIS A 145 8.91 -6.88 -29.72
CA HIS A 145 7.99 -7.98 -29.98
C HIS A 145 8.73 -9.32 -30.00
N PRO A 146 8.31 -10.33 -29.21
CA PRO A 146 8.86 -11.68 -29.32
C PRO A 146 8.53 -12.28 -30.69
N GLY A 147 9.53 -12.43 -31.56
CA GLY A 147 9.40 -13.04 -32.88
C GLY A 147 9.63 -12.12 -34.09
N ASP A 148 9.79 -10.81 -33.89
CA ASP A 148 9.99 -9.87 -35.00
C ASP A 148 11.47 -9.80 -35.41
N SER A 149 11.87 -10.64 -36.36
CA SER A 149 13.12 -10.47 -37.13
C SER A 149 12.95 -9.42 -38.22
N SER A 150 12.41 -8.24 -37.88
CA SER A 150 12.12 -7.19 -38.87
C SER A 150 13.24 -6.16 -38.93
N THR A 151 13.86 -5.99 -40.10
CA THR A 151 14.85 -4.94 -40.41
C THR A 151 14.21 -3.63 -40.88
N ALA A 152 12.90 -3.47 -40.69
CA ALA A 152 12.19 -2.25 -41.05
C ALA A 152 12.32 -1.19 -39.94
N LEU A 153 12.70 0.03 -40.32
CA LEU A 153 12.64 1.20 -39.45
C LEU A 153 11.21 1.37 -38.91
N PRO A 154 11.01 1.67 -37.60
CA PRO A 154 9.67 1.73 -37.05
C PRO A 154 8.85 2.80 -37.78
N VAL A 155 7.66 2.43 -38.26
CA VAL A 155 6.59 3.40 -38.51
C VAL A 155 6.32 4.06 -37.16
N GLU A 156 6.31 5.39 -37.16
CA GLU A 156 6.03 6.24 -36.01
C GLU A 156 4.86 5.65 -35.18
N SER A 157 5.20 5.18 -33.97
CA SER A 157 4.20 4.62 -33.06
C SER A 157 3.14 5.69 -32.81
N PRO A 158 1.84 5.37 -32.90
CA PRO A 158 0.79 6.33 -32.56
C PRO A 158 1.08 6.88 -31.15
N PRO A 159 0.98 8.20 -30.92
CA PRO A 159 1.29 8.79 -29.63
C PRO A 159 0.45 8.08 -28.59
N ALA A 160 1.11 7.47 -27.61
CA ALA A 160 0.43 6.85 -26.49
C ALA A 160 -0.52 7.89 -25.89
N PRO A 161 -1.77 7.54 -25.52
CA PRO A 161 -2.64 8.47 -24.83
C PRO A 161 -1.88 8.98 -23.59
N VAL A 162 -1.51 10.25 -23.60
CA VAL A 162 -0.81 10.90 -22.50
C VAL A 162 -1.87 11.08 -21.41
N TYR A 163 -1.90 10.14 -20.47
CA TYR A 163 -2.58 10.37 -19.23
C TYR A 163 -1.72 11.35 -18.43
N GLU A 164 -2.13 12.61 -18.36
CA GLU A 164 -1.54 13.59 -17.44
C GLU A 164 -1.92 13.16 -16.01
N GLY A 165 -1.17 12.21 -15.47
CA GLY A 165 -1.30 11.73 -14.10
C GLY A 165 -0.85 12.78 -13.08
N ALA A 166 -0.59 12.34 -11.85
CA ALA A 166 -0.08 13.23 -10.82
C ALA A 166 1.27 13.87 -11.23
N THR A 167 1.39 15.17 -10.99
CA THR A 167 2.67 15.87 -10.99
C THR A 167 3.42 15.51 -9.72
N PHE A 168 4.65 15.02 -9.84
CA PHE A 168 5.50 14.78 -8.68
C PHE A 168 6.29 16.04 -8.30
N VAL A 169 6.19 16.45 -7.04
CA VAL A 169 6.93 17.57 -6.45
C VAL A 169 7.95 16.99 -5.47
N PRO A 170 9.25 16.98 -5.80
CA PRO A 170 10.28 16.43 -4.91
C PRO A 170 10.34 17.22 -3.60
N SER A 171 10.62 16.54 -2.49
CA SER A 171 10.90 17.17 -1.20
C SER A 171 12.37 17.03 -0.84
N GLU A 172 12.88 17.91 0.03
CA GLU A 172 14.31 17.93 0.44
C GLU A 172 14.74 16.73 1.31
N GLY A 173 13.97 15.63 1.37
CA GLY A 173 14.36 14.47 2.16
C GLY A 173 14.18 14.68 3.66
N ARG A 174 12.94 14.91 4.12
CA ARG A 174 12.65 15.05 5.56
C ARG A 174 12.83 13.70 6.24
N ILE A 175 13.70 13.64 7.26
CA ILE A 175 13.91 12.47 8.10
C ILE A 175 12.94 12.52 9.29
N ASP A 176 11.95 11.62 9.32
CA ASP A 176 11.02 11.45 10.44
C ASP A 176 11.43 10.23 11.30
N THR A 177 11.12 10.24 12.61
CA THR A 177 11.51 9.19 13.59
C THR A 177 10.36 8.22 13.95
N TYR A 178 10.71 7.02 14.40
CA TYR A 178 9.78 6.05 15.02
C TYR A 178 9.01 6.71 16.19
N PRO A 179 7.65 6.62 16.29
CA PRO A 179 6.73 5.52 15.92
C PRO A 179 5.82 5.70 14.68
N GLU A 180 6.09 6.67 13.80
CA GLU A 180 5.25 6.92 12.60
C GLU A 180 5.21 5.76 11.57
N LEU A 181 6.09 4.76 11.73
CA LEU A 181 6.14 3.55 10.90
C LEU A 181 4.87 2.68 10.99
N ALA A 182 4.07 2.80 12.05
CA ALA A 182 2.78 2.12 12.13
C ALA A 182 1.78 2.59 11.05
N ASP A 183 1.99 3.80 10.48
CA ASP A 183 1.20 4.36 9.39
C ASP A 183 1.86 4.17 8.01
N ALA A 184 3.01 3.49 7.94
CA ALA A 184 3.64 3.15 6.67
C ALA A 184 2.76 2.14 5.91
N ARG A 185 1.98 2.68 4.99
CA ARG A 185 0.97 1.99 4.20
C ARG A 185 1.60 1.35 2.97
N ILE A 186 2.38 0.30 3.23
CA ILE A 186 3.12 -0.42 2.19
C ILE A 186 2.22 -1.51 1.59
N ASP A 187 1.96 -1.39 0.30
CA ASP A 187 1.30 -2.39 -0.54
C ASP A 187 2.04 -2.45 -1.88
N ASP A 188 3.11 -3.22 -1.92
CA ASP A 188 4.08 -3.24 -3.01
C ASP A 188 4.36 -4.66 -3.55
N TYR A 189 4.91 -4.66 -4.75
CA TYR A 189 5.20 -5.84 -5.56
C TYR A 189 6.41 -5.60 -6.46
N ILE A 190 7.14 -6.68 -6.75
CA ILE A 190 8.13 -6.73 -7.82
C ILE A 190 7.51 -7.51 -8.98
N PHE A 191 7.42 -6.90 -10.15
CA PHE A 191 6.99 -7.56 -11.38
C PHE A 191 8.20 -7.91 -12.23
N VAL A 192 8.32 -9.18 -12.60
CA VAL A 192 9.38 -9.70 -13.47
C VAL A 192 8.80 -10.15 -14.79
N PHE A 193 9.56 -9.93 -15.85
CA PHE A 193 9.16 -10.25 -17.22
C PHE A 193 10.08 -11.33 -17.79
N PRO A 194 9.62 -12.12 -18.78
CA PRO A 194 10.48 -12.95 -19.60
C PRO A 194 11.66 -12.16 -20.17
N ALA A 195 12.84 -12.79 -20.29
CA ALA A 195 14.07 -12.11 -20.68
C ALA A 195 14.02 -11.49 -22.09
N ASP A 196 13.18 -12.05 -22.96
CA ASP A 196 12.90 -11.61 -24.33
C ASP A 196 11.88 -10.46 -24.43
N SER A 197 11.29 -10.03 -23.31
CA SER A 197 10.31 -8.92 -23.28
C SER A 197 10.90 -7.54 -23.57
N GLY A 198 12.20 -7.37 -23.35
CA GLY A 198 12.86 -6.06 -23.34
C GLY A 198 12.43 -5.15 -22.18
N LEU A 199 11.67 -5.66 -21.19
CA LEU A 199 11.22 -4.90 -20.02
C LEU A 199 12.10 -5.24 -18.80
N PRO A 200 12.60 -4.24 -18.05
CA PRO A 200 13.30 -4.49 -16.80
C PRO A 200 12.31 -4.95 -15.71
N PRO A 201 12.78 -5.63 -14.66
CA PRO A 201 11.98 -5.83 -13.45
C PRO A 201 11.51 -4.50 -12.88
N LEU A 202 10.24 -4.43 -12.47
CA LEU A 202 9.61 -3.23 -11.94
C LEU A 202 9.28 -3.39 -10.47
N TYR A 203 9.60 -2.39 -9.67
CA TYR A 203 9.05 -2.23 -8.33
C TYR A 203 7.81 -1.32 -8.41
N VAL A 204 6.68 -1.83 -7.92
CA VAL A 204 5.39 -1.14 -7.98
C VAL A 204 4.79 -1.06 -6.59
N VAL A 205 4.45 0.14 -6.15
CA VAL A 205 3.72 0.39 -4.89
C VAL A 205 2.34 0.96 -5.20
N PHE A 206 1.32 0.43 -4.54
CA PHE A 206 -0.08 0.84 -4.67
C PHE A 206 -0.50 1.70 -3.48
N ARG A 207 -1.51 2.55 -3.68
CA ARG A 207 -2.28 3.10 -2.56
C ARG A 207 -2.75 1.95 -1.66
N SER A 208 -2.54 2.08 -0.35
CA SER A 208 -2.93 1.02 0.58
C SER A 208 -4.42 0.75 0.55
N ARG A 209 -4.76 -0.54 0.61
CA ARG A 209 -6.14 -1.03 0.70
C ARG A 209 -6.92 -0.43 1.88
N ARG A 210 -6.24 -0.01 2.95
CA ARG A 210 -6.88 0.66 4.10
C ARG A 210 -7.45 2.04 3.76
N ASP A 211 -7.01 2.66 2.67
CA ASP A 211 -7.50 3.96 2.21
C ASP A 211 -8.39 3.83 0.97
N MET A 212 -8.75 2.61 0.61
CA MET A 212 -9.67 2.33 -0.49
C MET A 212 -11.05 1.96 0.04
N PRO A 213 -12.12 2.30 -0.70
CA PRO A 213 -13.44 1.80 -0.38
C PRO A 213 -13.52 0.27 -0.48
N GLY A 214 -14.32 -0.34 0.40
CA GLY A 214 -14.61 -1.76 0.35
C GLY A 214 -15.72 -2.17 1.30
N ALA A 215 -16.18 -3.41 1.17
CA ALA A 215 -17.21 -3.98 2.03
C ALA A 215 -16.55 -4.80 3.15
N ALA A 216 -17.01 -4.61 4.39
CA ALA A 216 -16.54 -5.43 5.50
C ALA A 216 -16.98 -6.89 5.32
N SER A 217 -16.05 -7.80 5.61
CA SER A 217 -16.21 -9.24 5.40
C SER A 217 -15.82 -10.03 6.65
N GLY A 218 -16.07 -11.35 6.65
CA GLY A 218 -15.70 -12.25 7.74
C GLY A 218 -16.82 -12.56 8.74
N GLU A 219 -16.64 -13.66 9.46
CA GLU A 219 -17.63 -14.22 10.38
C GLU A 219 -17.45 -13.77 11.84
N GLY A 220 -16.29 -13.21 12.18
CA GLY A 220 -15.88 -13.01 13.57
C GLY A 220 -15.71 -14.34 14.32
N GLN A 221 -15.55 -14.26 15.64
CA GLN A 221 -15.49 -15.42 16.52
C GLN A 221 -16.39 -15.23 17.73
N ASP A 222 -16.93 -16.33 18.26
CA ASP A 222 -17.66 -16.29 19.52
C ASP A 222 -16.68 -15.94 20.66
N VAL A 223 -17.04 -14.92 21.44
CA VAL A 223 -16.24 -14.44 22.56
C VAL A 223 -17.08 -14.46 23.83
N LEU A 224 -16.41 -14.68 24.97
CA LEU A 224 -17.04 -14.67 26.29
C LEU A 224 -16.78 -13.34 27.02
N THR A 225 -17.38 -13.21 28.20
CA THR A 225 -17.06 -12.14 29.15
C THR A 225 -15.55 -12.13 29.43
N GLY A 226 -14.90 -10.98 29.27
CA GLY A 226 -13.43 -10.85 29.39
C GLY A 226 -12.69 -10.78 28.05
N TRP A 227 -13.39 -10.61 26.93
CA TRP A 227 -12.82 -10.33 25.60
C TRP A 227 -11.65 -9.33 25.60
N LEU A 228 -11.73 -8.24 26.37
CA LEU A 228 -10.67 -7.23 26.46
C LEU A 228 -9.38 -7.80 27.08
N GLY A 229 -9.47 -8.81 27.94
CA GLY A 229 -8.30 -9.49 28.49
C GLY A 229 -7.56 -10.37 27.49
N LEU A 230 -8.16 -10.63 26.32
CA LEU A 230 -7.53 -11.38 25.23
C LEU A 230 -6.68 -10.49 24.32
N THR A 231 -6.58 -9.18 24.56
CA THR A 231 -5.78 -8.28 23.72
C THR A 231 -4.27 -8.45 23.90
N GLU A 232 -3.83 -9.32 24.80
CA GLU A 232 -2.43 -9.71 24.97
C GLU A 232 -2.04 -10.85 24.02
N GLY A 233 -0.75 -11.00 23.71
CA GLY A 233 -0.26 -12.07 22.83
C GLY A 233 -0.70 -11.88 21.38
N GLU A 234 -1.46 -12.84 20.84
CA GLU A 234 -1.99 -12.79 19.45
C GLU A 234 -3.14 -11.78 19.28
N GLY A 235 -3.65 -11.23 20.37
CA GLY A 235 -4.73 -10.26 20.38
C GLY A 235 -6.13 -10.88 20.39
N ALA A 236 -7.13 -10.02 20.61
CA ALA A 236 -8.52 -10.45 20.71
C ALA A 236 -9.17 -10.51 19.32
N PRO A 237 -9.87 -11.59 18.96
CA PRO A 237 -10.56 -11.67 17.68
C PRO A 237 -11.74 -10.70 17.62
N ILE A 238 -12.20 -10.37 16.42
CA ILE A 238 -13.42 -9.59 16.21
C ILE A 238 -14.63 -10.42 16.71
N PRO A 239 -15.43 -9.91 17.67
CA PRO A 239 -16.60 -10.63 18.18
C PRO A 239 -17.64 -10.89 17.08
N LYS A 240 -18.20 -12.10 17.03
CA LYS A 240 -19.17 -12.53 16.00
C LYS A 240 -20.37 -11.58 15.89
N GLN A 241 -20.96 -11.18 17.02
CA GLN A 241 -22.11 -10.30 17.04
C GLN A 241 -21.81 -8.87 16.54
N ILE A 242 -20.53 -8.45 16.59
CA ILE A 242 -20.07 -7.19 15.99
C ILE A 242 -19.80 -7.37 14.50
N ALA A 243 -19.17 -8.49 14.11
CA ALA A 243 -18.94 -8.83 12.71
C ALA A 243 -20.25 -8.94 11.91
N ASP A 244 -21.27 -9.59 12.47
CA ASP A 244 -22.59 -9.72 11.84
C ASP A 244 -23.25 -8.36 11.52
N GLN A 245 -23.00 -7.34 12.35
CA GLN A 245 -23.50 -5.97 12.14
C GLN A 245 -22.65 -5.13 11.17
N LEU A 246 -21.43 -5.57 10.90
CA LEU A 246 -20.51 -4.91 9.95
C LEU A 246 -20.58 -5.54 8.57
N ARG A 247 -20.83 -6.85 8.49
CA ARG A 247 -20.78 -7.64 7.26
C ARG A 247 -21.62 -7.03 6.14
N GLY A 248 -21.02 -6.88 4.97
CA GLY A 248 -21.66 -6.34 3.78
C GLY A 248 -21.82 -4.81 3.77
N ARG A 249 -21.50 -4.11 4.86
CA ARG A 249 -21.49 -2.64 4.87
C ARG A 249 -20.24 -2.14 4.15
N THR A 250 -20.43 -1.12 3.33
CA THR A 250 -19.33 -0.46 2.60
C THR A 250 -18.77 0.70 3.42
N PHE A 251 -17.45 0.78 3.46
CA PHE A 251 -16.69 1.87 4.09
C PHE A 251 -15.77 2.50 3.05
N SER A 252 -15.54 3.81 3.14
CA SER A 252 -14.60 4.51 2.25
C SER A 252 -13.14 4.32 2.66
N SER A 253 -12.89 3.87 3.90
CA SER A 253 -11.56 3.55 4.43
C SER A 253 -11.66 2.67 5.68
N PHE A 254 -10.55 2.03 6.04
CA PHE A 254 -10.39 1.30 7.30
C PHE A 254 -10.55 2.22 8.53
N SER A 255 -10.21 3.50 8.42
CA SER A 255 -10.41 4.44 9.53
C SER A 255 -11.90 4.62 9.84
N GLN A 256 -12.74 4.72 8.81
CA GLN A 256 -14.19 4.78 8.97
C GLN A 256 -14.75 3.47 9.55
N PHE A 257 -14.28 2.32 9.04
CA PHE A 257 -14.61 1.00 9.58
C PHE A 257 -14.29 0.91 11.07
N ARG A 258 -13.05 1.24 11.47
CA ARG A 258 -12.61 1.22 12.88
C ARG A 258 -13.47 2.12 13.76
N GLY A 259 -13.84 3.30 13.27
CA GLY A 259 -14.72 4.20 14.01
C GLY A 259 -16.12 3.63 14.23
N VAL A 260 -16.68 2.92 13.24
CA VAL A 260 -17.97 2.23 13.38
C VAL A 260 -17.84 1.00 14.27
N PHE A 261 -16.77 0.22 14.13
CA PHE A 261 -16.48 -0.93 14.98
C PHE A 261 -16.54 -0.54 16.47
N TRP A 262 -15.80 0.50 16.88
CA TRP A 262 -15.81 0.91 18.28
C TRP A 262 -17.16 1.43 18.77
N LYS A 263 -17.96 2.08 17.90
CA LYS A 263 -19.34 2.46 18.23
C LYS A 263 -20.23 1.26 18.51
N LEU A 264 -20.10 0.19 17.71
CA LEU A 264 -20.86 -1.04 17.91
C LEU A 264 -20.45 -1.74 19.21
N VAL A 265 -19.14 -1.82 19.49
CA VAL A 265 -18.64 -2.38 20.76
C VAL A 265 -19.20 -1.60 21.97
N ALA A 266 -19.29 -0.27 21.88
CA ALA A 266 -19.83 0.57 22.95
C ALA A 266 -21.36 0.50 23.12
N ALA A 267 -22.06 -0.19 22.22
CA ALA A 267 -23.49 -0.44 22.26
C ALA A 267 -23.84 -1.89 22.66
N ASP A 268 -22.84 -2.77 22.78
CA ASP A 268 -23.02 -4.19 23.11
C ASP A 268 -23.00 -4.39 24.63
N GLU A 269 -24.10 -4.87 25.20
CA GLU A 269 -24.27 -5.04 26.65
C GLU A 269 -23.28 -6.04 27.27
N MET A 270 -22.78 -7.02 26.50
CA MET A 270 -21.78 -7.99 26.96
C MET A 270 -20.38 -7.39 26.98
N LEU A 271 -20.07 -6.48 26.05
CA LEU A 271 -18.73 -5.89 25.92
C LEU A 271 -18.55 -4.62 26.77
N VAL A 272 -19.60 -3.81 26.93
CA VAL A 272 -19.57 -2.54 27.66
C VAL A 272 -18.99 -2.62 29.08
N PRO A 273 -19.29 -3.64 29.91
CA PRO A 273 -18.79 -3.72 31.29
C PRO A 273 -17.25 -3.78 31.42
N GLN A 274 -16.55 -4.05 30.33
CA GLN A 274 -15.09 -4.18 30.30
C GLN A 274 -14.38 -2.83 30.12
N PHE A 275 -15.11 -1.76 29.81
CA PHE A 275 -14.55 -0.45 29.52
C PHE A 275 -14.89 0.58 30.61
N SER A 276 -13.95 1.50 30.87
CA SER A 276 -14.21 2.65 31.72
C SER A 276 -15.22 3.61 31.05
N ILE A 277 -15.92 4.42 31.86
CA ILE A 277 -16.88 5.42 31.37
C ILE A 277 -16.22 6.38 30.36
N LEU A 278 -14.96 6.76 30.60
CA LEU A 278 -14.20 7.62 29.68
C LEU A 278 -13.95 6.93 28.33
N ASN A 279 -13.58 5.65 28.34
CA ASN A 279 -13.40 4.88 27.10
C ASN A 279 -14.73 4.68 26.36
N LEU A 280 -15.83 4.44 27.08
CA LEU A 280 -17.15 4.33 26.46
C LEU A 280 -17.58 5.64 25.76
N ASP A 281 -17.36 6.81 26.38
CA ASP A 281 -17.65 8.10 25.72
C ASP A 281 -16.81 8.29 24.44
N ARG A 282 -15.52 7.93 24.47
CA ARG A 282 -14.63 7.97 23.30
C ARG A 282 -15.11 7.03 22.19
N MET A 283 -15.44 5.80 22.54
CA MET A 283 -15.88 4.78 21.59
C MET A 283 -17.23 5.12 20.95
N ARG A 284 -18.17 5.73 21.69
CA ARG A 284 -19.43 6.26 21.15
C ARG A 284 -19.22 7.36 20.10
N ARG A 285 -18.11 8.10 20.20
CA ARG A 285 -17.68 9.09 19.19
C ARG A 285 -16.91 8.45 18.02
N GLY A 286 -16.56 7.16 18.12
CA GLY A 286 -15.80 6.40 17.13
C GLY A 286 -14.28 6.43 17.33
N TYR A 287 -13.81 6.85 18.48
CA TYR A 287 -12.38 6.78 18.82
C TYR A 287 -12.03 5.44 19.44
N SER A 288 -10.80 4.98 19.20
CA SER A 288 -10.26 3.83 19.93
C SER A 288 -10.19 4.14 21.44
N PRO A 289 -10.47 3.16 22.31
CA PRO A 289 -10.27 3.28 23.75
C PRO A 289 -8.78 3.39 24.07
N VAL A 290 -8.47 4.13 25.14
CA VAL A 290 -7.12 4.35 25.65
C VAL A 290 -6.70 3.15 26.50
N VAL A 291 -5.46 2.71 26.34
CA VAL A 291 -4.86 1.62 27.14
C VAL A 291 -4.30 2.13 28.48
N THR A 292 -4.07 1.21 29.41
CA THR A 292 -3.39 1.53 30.67
C THR A 292 -1.94 1.94 30.43
N GLU A 293 -1.32 2.68 31.36
CA GLU A 293 0.01 3.26 31.15
C GLU A 293 1.09 2.21 30.89
N ASP A 294 1.00 1.05 31.53
CA ASP A 294 1.89 -0.10 31.38
C ASP A 294 1.80 -0.75 29.99
N GLN A 295 0.70 -0.56 29.27
CA GLN A 295 0.49 -1.06 27.91
C GLN A 295 0.91 -0.05 26.82
N ARG A 296 1.31 1.17 27.19
CA ARG A 296 1.70 2.20 26.22
C ARG A 296 3.10 1.97 25.68
N VAL A 297 3.28 2.18 24.38
CA VAL A 297 4.60 2.16 23.73
C VAL A 297 4.80 3.45 22.95
N GLY A 298 5.58 4.38 23.52
CA GLY A 298 5.77 5.71 22.96
C GLY A 298 4.43 6.46 22.83
N ARG A 299 4.07 6.89 21.61
CA ARG A 299 2.80 7.57 21.32
C ARG A 299 1.63 6.63 21.03
N ARG A 300 1.83 5.31 21.11
CA ARG A 300 0.77 4.30 20.93
C ARG A 300 0.06 4.11 22.27
N GLU A 301 -1.03 4.84 22.43
CA GLU A 301 -1.76 4.96 23.70
C GLU A 301 -3.19 4.40 23.63
N VAL A 302 -3.56 3.78 22.52
CA VAL A 302 -4.92 3.28 22.27
C VAL A 302 -4.90 1.84 21.79
N LEU A 303 -6.03 1.14 21.92
CA LEU A 303 -6.19 -0.16 21.28
C LEU A 303 -6.22 -0.01 19.75
N GLU A 304 -5.47 -0.88 19.11
CA GLU A 304 -5.28 -0.91 17.67
C GLU A 304 -5.92 -2.18 17.07
N ILE A 305 -6.40 -2.06 15.83
CA ILE A 305 -6.95 -3.20 15.08
C ILE A 305 -5.95 -3.56 13.98
N HIS A 306 -5.38 -4.76 14.10
CA HIS A 306 -4.38 -5.31 13.19
C HIS A 306 -4.92 -6.46 12.36
N HIS A 307 -4.29 -6.70 11.22
CA HIS A 307 -4.58 -7.85 10.38
C HIS A 307 -3.56 -8.95 10.70
N ILE A 308 -4.01 -10.19 10.91
CA ILE A 308 -3.12 -11.36 11.06
C ILE A 308 -2.29 -11.53 9.79
N ASN A 309 -2.97 -11.57 8.65
CA ASN A 309 -2.33 -11.48 7.34
C ASN A 309 -2.17 -10.00 7.00
N HIS A 310 -0.97 -9.45 7.18
CA HIS A 310 -0.67 -8.06 6.83
C HIS A 310 -0.97 -7.78 5.35
N ILE A 311 -1.34 -6.53 5.03
CA ILE A 311 -1.60 -6.09 3.64
C ILE A 311 -0.36 -6.24 2.77
N SER A 312 0.82 -5.94 3.33
CA SER A 312 2.12 -6.18 2.69
C SER A 312 2.43 -7.66 2.42
N LYS A 313 1.62 -8.58 2.96
CA LYS A 313 1.64 -10.04 2.73
C LYS A 313 0.38 -10.58 2.04
N GLY A 314 -0.56 -9.71 1.69
CA GLY A 314 -1.67 -10.00 0.78
C GLY A 314 -3.01 -10.08 1.47
N GLY A 315 -3.06 -9.62 2.72
CA GLY A 315 -4.30 -9.47 3.45
C GLY A 315 -5.24 -8.43 2.83
N GLY A 316 -6.53 -8.65 3.06
CA GLY A 316 -7.59 -7.69 2.73
C GLY A 316 -7.43 -6.37 3.49
N GLY A 317 -8.16 -5.36 3.03
CA GLY A 317 -8.14 -4.02 3.64
C GLY A 317 -9.30 -3.73 4.60
N LEU A 318 -10.38 -4.53 4.56
CA LEU A 318 -11.66 -4.35 5.27
C LEU A 318 -12.33 -5.70 5.57
#